data_AF-A0A4Q5SL20-F1
#
_entry.id   AF-A0A4Q5SL20-F1
#
_cell.length_a   1.000
_cell.length_b   1.000
_cell.length_c   1.000
_cell.angle_alpha   90.00
_cell.angle_beta   90.00
_cell.angle_gamma   90.00
#
_symmetry.space_group_name_H-M   'P 1'
#
loop_
_entity.id
_entity.type
_entity.pdbx_description
1 polymer ?
#
loop_
_entity_poly.entity_id
_entity_poly.type
_entity_poly.pdbx_seq_one_letter_code
_entity_poly.pdbx_strand_id
1 'polypeptide(L)'
;ILWGGLVTRGLAGRVSVEAGFFHFGERDRAGLPTRDRSLDTAGGRVFREPAAGKVDFEIEAYRQSGRASIGTGAASPILPVSAWMLHADAGHSFAGAWQPRLSLRFDYVSGDRPGGRYNRFDTLFGMRRAELAPAGLYNAVGRANLLSPGIRVEVVPGKRSDGFFAYRALWLASATDSFSTTGVRDPRGRAGRFAGHQFEARARQWLVPDALRLEGNIVYLAKGRFLERAANAPRNGDTLYTSFNLLAYF
;
A
#
# COMPACT_ATOMS: atom_id res chain seq x y z
N ILE A 1 5.13 21.56 -6.41
CA ILE A 1 3.73 21.99 -6.54
C ILE A 1 2.84 20.75 -6.60
N LEU A 2 1.69 20.79 -5.93
CA LEU A 2 0.72 19.71 -5.95
C LEU A 2 -0.66 20.34 -6.06
N TRP A 3 -1.47 19.91 -7.03
CA TRP A 3 -2.84 20.35 -7.19
C TRP A 3 -3.66 19.24 -7.84
N GLY A 4 -4.98 19.32 -7.71
CA GLY A 4 -5.86 18.30 -8.24
C GLY A 4 -7.27 18.44 -7.69
N GLY A 5 -8.11 17.47 -8.01
CA GLY A 5 -9.47 17.38 -7.53
C GLY A 5 -9.97 15.95 -7.58
N LEU A 6 -10.92 15.65 -6.71
CA LEU A 6 -11.66 14.40 -6.71
C LEU A 6 -13.15 14.69 -6.62
N VAL A 7 -13.95 13.81 -7.20
CA VAL A 7 -15.40 13.84 -7.11
C VAL A 7 -15.89 12.46 -6.69
N THR A 8 -16.80 12.43 -5.74
CA THR A 8 -17.47 11.20 -5.28
C THR A 8 -18.95 11.31 -5.56
N ARG A 9 -19.54 10.23 -6.06
CA ARG A 9 -20.98 10.14 -6.33
C ARG A 9 -21.53 8.81 -5.85
N GLY A 10 -22.58 8.86 -5.04
CA GLY A 10 -23.39 7.69 -4.70
C GLY A 10 -24.24 7.25 -5.89
N LEU A 11 -24.33 5.93 -6.08
CA LEU A 11 -25.17 5.24 -7.05
C LEU A 11 -26.22 4.38 -6.34
N ALA A 12 -27.05 3.69 -7.12
CA ALA A 12 -28.00 2.71 -6.58
C ALA A 12 -27.29 1.57 -5.84
N GLY A 13 -27.97 0.99 -4.84
CA GLY A 13 -27.48 -0.21 -4.15
C GLY A 13 -26.30 0.01 -3.19
N ARG A 14 -26.15 1.23 -2.63
CA ARG A 14 -25.04 1.64 -1.74
C ARG A 14 -23.65 1.56 -2.40
N VAL A 15 -23.61 1.57 -3.73
CA VAL A 15 -22.37 1.66 -4.49
C VAL A 15 -22.02 3.14 -4.61
N SER A 16 -20.75 3.45 -4.46
CA SER A 16 -20.17 4.78 -4.68
C SER A 16 -19.09 4.69 -5.74
N VAL A 17 -18.95 5.75 -6.52
CA VAL A 17 -17.85 5.94 -7.47
C VAL A 17 -17.10 7.20 -7.08
N GLU A 18 -15.79 7.12 -7.10
CA GLU A 18 -14.88 8.23 -6.94
C GLU A 18 -13.98 8.31 -8.16
N ALA A 19 -13.77 9.51 -8.68
CA ALA A 19 -12.82 9.77 -9.75
C ALA A 19 -12.00 11.00 -9.40
N GLY A 20 -10.72 11.00 -9.76
CA GLY A 20 -9.82 12.08 -9.43
C GLY A 20 -8.66 12.24 -10.39
N PHE A 21 -8.11 13.45 -10.35
CA PHE A 21 -6.90 13.83 -11.06
C PHE A 21 -5.99 14.63 -10.13
N PHE A 22 -4.70 14.31 -10.14
CA PHE A 22 -3.68 15.00 -9.37
C PHE A 22 -2.44 15.25 -10.22
N HIS A 23 -1.92 16.47 -10.18
CA HIS A 23 -0.63 16.83 -10.72
C HIS A 23 0.37 17.07 -9.60
N PHE A 24 1.53 16.42 -9.69
CA PHE A 24 2.67 16.62 -8.80
C PHE A 24 3.90 17.08 -9.60
N GLY A 25 4.40 18.26 -9.25
CA GLY A 25 5.63 18.82 -9.78
C GLY A 25 6.70 18.98 -8.70
N GLU A 26 7.84 18.35 -8.89
CA GLU A 26 9.07 18.45 -8.14
C GLU A 26 10.16 18.94 -9.10
N ARG A 27 10.95 19.92 -8.69
CA ARG A 27 12.05 20.45 -9.51
C ARG A 27 13.38 20.19 -8.82
N ASP A 28 14.33 19.72 -9.60
CA ASP A 28 15.71 19.59 -9.17
C ASP A 28 16.39 20.97 -9.00
N ARG A 29 17.27 21.11 -8.00
CA ARG A 29 18.05 22.33 -7.77
C ARG A 29 19.33 22.07 -6.99
N ALA A 30 20.31 22.95 -7.16
CA ALA A 30 21.55 22.92 -6.38
C ALA A 30 21.23 22.92 -4.87
N GLY A 31 21.83 21.98 -4.13
CA GLY A 31 21.59 21.78 -2.69
C GLY A 31 20.34 20.98 -2.34
N LEU A 32 19.51 20.60 -3.31
CA LEU A 32 18.37 19.70 -3.11
C LEU A 32 18.22 18.77 -4.33
N PRO A 33 19.10 17.77 -4.49
CA PRO A 33 19.00 16.82 -5.58
C PRO A 33 17.73 15.98 -5.43
N THR A 34 16.86 16.03 -6.42
CA THR A 34 15.58 15.31 -6.45
C THR A 34 15.45 14.44 -7.70
N ARG A 35 14.27 13.83 -7.90
CA ARG A 35 13.99 13.04 -9.09
C ARG A 35 13.34 13.86 -10.22
N ASP A 36 13.30 15.19 -10.11
CA ASP A 36 12.74 16.10 -11.13
C ASP A 36 11.43 15.57 -11.74
N ARG A 37 10.45 15.32 -10.87
CA ARG A 37 9.21 14.62 -11.21
C ARG A 37 8.14 15.61 -11.66
N SER A 38 7.51 15.34 -12.79
CA SER A 38 6.27 15.97 -13.23
C SER A 38 5.28 14.85 -13.53
N LEU A 39 4.35 14.59 -12.62
CA LEU A 39 3.48 13.43 -12.63
C LEU A 39 2.02 13.86 -12.72
N ASP A 40 1.32 13.34 -13.72
CA ASP A 40 -0.13 13.41 -13.82
C ASP A 40 -0.70 12.05 -13.44
N THR A 41 -1.54 12.03 -12.40
CA THR A 41 -2.15 10.83 -11.83
C THR A 41 -3.66 10.93 -12.01
N ALA A 42 -4.23 10.04 -12.81
CA ALA A 42 -5.66 9.98 -13.09
C ALA A 42 -6.21 8.60 -12.76
N GLY A 43 -7.38 8.55 -12.15
CA GLY A 43 -7.98 7.28 -11.76
C GLY A 43 -9.18 7.47 -10.86
N GLY A 44 -9.50 6.41 -10.13
CA GLY A 44 -10.66 6.40 -9.27
C GLY A 44 -10.93 5.02 -8.71
N ARG A 45 -12.06 4.92 -8.00
CA ARG A 45 -12.52 3.68 -7.39
C ARG A 45 -14.02 3.53 -7.46
N VAL A 46 -14.47 2.29 -7.47
CA VAL A 46 -15.87 1.91 -7.27
C VAL A 46 -15.93 1.02 -6.06
N PHE A 47 -16.80 1.34 -5.12
CA PHE A 47 -16.85 0.64 -3.84
C PHE A 47 -18.26 0.54 -3.28
N ARG A 48 -18.47 -0.46 -2.45
CA ARG A 48 -19.63 -0.59 -1.57
C ARG A 48 -19.10 -0.88 -0.19
N GLU A 49 -19.48 -0.04 0.78
CA GLU A 49 -19.02 -0.16 2.16
C GLU A 49 -19.53 -1.45 2.83
N PRO A 50 -18.74 -2.05 3.74
CA PRO A 50 -19.16 -3.19 4.56
C PRO A 50 -20.43 -2.91 5.35
N ALA A 51 -21.34 -3.90 5.38
CA ALA A 51 -22.55 -3.84 6.18
C ALA A 51 -22.95 -5.24 6.67
N ALA A 52 -23.51 -5.34 7.87
CA ALA A 52 -23.90 -6.61 8.47
C ALA A 52 -24.82 -7.44 7.55
N GLY A 53 -24.45 -8.71 7.34
CA GLY A 53 -25.12 -9.65 6.45
C GLY A 53 -25.00 -9.32 4.96
N LYS A 54 -24.08 -8.45 4.55
CA LYS A 54 -23.93 -8.01 3.16
C LYS A 54 -22.53 -8.30 2.62
N VAL A 55 -22.47 -8.49 1.31
CA VAL A 55 -21.23 -8.48 0.56
C VAL A 55 -20.82 -7.04 0.27
N ASP A 56 -19.53 -6.78 0.22
CA ASP A 56 -18.93 -5.46 0.03
C ASP A 56 -17.70 -5.60 -0.88
N PHE A 57 -17.26 -4.50 -1.49
CA PHE A 57 -16.14 -4.54 -2.41
C PHE A 57 -15.54 -3.15 -2.62
N GLU A 58 -14.29 -3.12 -3.06
CA GLU A 58 -13.64 -1.96 -3.64
C GLU A 58 -12.79 -2.40 -4.85
N ILE A 59 -12.84 -1.62 -5.91
CA ILE A 59 -11.89 -1.70 -7.03
C ILE A 59 -11.35 -0.30 -7.25
N GLU A 60 -10.04 -0.12 -7.08
CA GLU A 60 -9.34 1.14 -7.23
C GLU A 60 -8.27 1.00 -8.33
N ALA A 61 -8.20 1.97 -9.24
CA ALA A 61 -7.21 1.97 -10.31
C ALA A 61 -6.74 3.38 -10.64
N TYR A 62 -5.43 3.53 -10.83
CA TYR A 62 -4.81 4.78 -11.24
C TYR A 62 -3.76 4.55 -12.30
N ARG A 63 -3.62 5.52 -13.20
CA ARG A 63 -2.57 5.61 -14.19
C ARG A 63 -1.75 6.87 -13.95
N GLN A 64 -0.46 6.77 -14.16
CA GLN A 64 0.51 7.85 -14.09
C GLN A 64 1.23 8.08 -15.40
N SER A 65 1.30 9.35 -15.79
CA SER A 65 2.03 9.86 -16.95
C SER A 65 2.84 11.10 -16.58
N GLY A 66 3.64 11.60 -17.53
CA GLY A 66 4.50 12.77 -17.34
C GLY A 66 5.97 12.39 -17.49
N ARG A 67 6.84 12.94 -16.64
CA ARG A 67 8.30 12.75 -16.71
C ARG A 67 8.90 12.58 -15.32
N ALA A 68 9.95 11.79 -15.21
CA ALA A 68 10.72 11.63 -13.99
C ALA A 68 12.16 11.25 -14.29
N SER A 69 13.09 11.75 -13.49
CA SER A 69 14.46 11.27 -13.46
C SER A 69 14.55 9.88 -12.82
N ILE A 70 15.38 9.01 -13.41
CA ILE A 70 15.63 7.67 -12.85
C ILE A 70 16.51 7.68 -11.61
N GLY A 71 17.11 8.82 -11.27
CA GLY A 71 17.99 9.01 -10.12
C GLY A 71 18.10 10.48 -9.71
N THR A 72 18.83 10.75 -8.63
CA THR A 72 19.04 12.11 -8.10
C THR A 72 20.38 12.72 -8.53
N GLY A 73 21.21 11.98 -9.25
CA GLY A 73 22.48 12.50 -9.76
C GLY A 73 22.26 13.46 -10.93
N ALA A 74 23.09 14.50 -11.05
CA ALA A 74 22.95 15.56 -12.06
C ALA A 74 22.88 15.05 -13.52
N ALA A 75 23.49 13.90 -13.83
CA ALA A 75 23.46 13.29 -15.15
C ALA A 75 22.38 12.19 -15.31
N SER A 76 21.45 12.06 -14.36
CA SER A 76 20.41 11.04 -14.41
C SER A 76 19.43 11.35 -15.55
N PRO A 77 19.14 10.39 -16.44
CA PRO A 77 18.23 10.64 -17.55
C PRO A 77 16.79 10.82 -17.05
N ILE A 78 16.09 11.77 -17.68
CA ILE A 78 14.67 12.02 -17.49
C ILE A 78 13.88 11.21 -18.52
N LEU A 79 13.03 10.31 -18.03
CA LEU A 79 12.23 9.42 -18.86
C LEU A 79 10.75 9.79 -18.81
N PRO A 80 9.99 9.50 -19.87
CA PRO A 80 8.53 9.55 -19.81
C PRO A 80 7.99 8.49 -18.85
N VAL A 81 7.01 8.88 -18.04
CA VAL A 81 6.35 8.01 -17.06
C VAL A 81 5.23 7.23 -17.72
N SER A 82 5.16 5.94 -17.38
CA SER A 82 4.05 5.04 -17.73
C SER A 82 3.89 4.05 -16.59
N ALA A 83 3.24 4.47 -15.52
CA ALA A 83 3.02 3.67 -14.33
C ALA A 83 1.52 3.53 -14.04
N TRP A 84 1.15 2.54 -13.22
CA TRP A 84 -0.24 2.29 -12.86
C TRP A 84 -0.33 1.45 -11.58
N MET A 85 -1.50 1.50 -10.94
CA MET A 85 -1.88 0.59 -9.88
C MET A 85 -3.31 0.09 -10.07
N LEU A 86 -3.53 -1.13 -9.60
CA LEU A 86 -4.83 -1.75 -9.42
C LEU A 86 -4.88 -2.32 -7.99
N HIS A 87 -5.95 -2.02 -7.28
CA HIS A 87 -6.30 -2.62 -6.01
C HIS A 87 -7.73 -3.17 -6.10
N ALA A 88 -7.94 -4.35 -5.50
CA ALA A 88 -9.25 -4.95 -5.36
C ALA A 88 -9.40 -5.59 -3.98
N ASP A 89 -10.52 -5.33 -3.30
CA ASP A 89 -10.97 -6.01 -2.10
C ASP A 89 -12.42 -6.47 -2.33
N ALA A 90 -12.73 -7.71 -1.95
CA ALA A 90 -14.09 -8.21 -1.92
C ALA A 90 -14.33 -8.95 -0.61
N GLY A 91 -15.39 -8.58 0.10
CA GLY A 91 -15.66 -9.08 1.43
C GLY A 91 -17.11 -9.45 1.69
N HIS A 92 -17.30 -10.18 2.79
CA HIS A 92 -18.60 -10.43 3.38
C HIS A 92 -18.53 -10.18 4.89
N SER A 93 -19.45 -9.35 5.38
CA SER A 93 -19.63 -9.09 6.81
C SER A 93 -20.77 -9.94 7.34
N PHE A 94 -20.47 -10.92 8.18
CA PHE A 94 -21.46 -11.81 8.77
C PHE A 94 -22.26 -11.07 9.86
N ALA A 95 -23.54 -11.38 9.98
CA ALA A 95 -24.34 -10.92 11.11
C ALA A 95 -24.07 -11.76 12.36
N GLY A 96 -24.28 -11.19 13.55
CA GLY A 96 -24.19 -11.91 14.82
C GLY A 96 -23.07 -11.41 15.73
N ALA A 97 -22.70 -12.25 16.71
CA ALA A 97 -21.63 -11.93 17.65
C ALA A 97 -20.33 -11.62 16.91
N TRP A 98 -19.64 -10.58 17.37
CA TRP A 98 -18.36 -10.11 16.84
C TRP A 98 -18.38 -9.56 15.41
N GLN A 99 -19.50 -9.65 14.69
CA GLN A 99 -19.67 -9.14 13.31
C GLN A 99 -18.44 -9.41 12.42
N PRO A 100 -18.00 -10.68 12.29
CA PRO A 100 -16.77 -10.97 11.57
C PRO A 100 -16.91 -10.55 10.10
N ARG A 101 -15.83 -10.00 9.53
CA ARG A 101 -15.72 -9.71 8.11
C ARG A 101 -14.55 -10.49 7.54
N LEU A 102 -14.81 -11.26 6.48
CA LEU A 102 -13.80 -11.94 5.70
C LEU A 102 -13.65 -11.23 4.36
N SER A 103 -12.43 -10.86 3.97
CA SER A 103 -12.17 -10.32 2.63
C SER A 103 -10.95 -10.93 1.94
N LEU A 104 -11.04 -11.02 0.62
CA LEU A 104 -9.94 -11.32 -0.29
C LEU A 104 -9.42 -10.00 -0.86
N ARG A 105 -8.10 -9.87 -0.92
CA ARG A 105 -7.40 -8.65 -1.35
C ARG A 105 -6.42 -8.95 -2.46
N PHE A 106 -6.27 -8.01 -3.38
CA PHE A 106 -5.31 -8.10 -4.46
C PHE A 106 -4.77 -6.72 -4.83
N ASP A 107 -3.46 -6.57 -4.76
CA ASP A 107 -2.74 -5.40 -5.29
C ASP A 107 -1.90 -5.81 -6.51
N TYR A 108 -1.95 -5.03 -7.57
CA TYR A 108 -1.00 -5.09 -8.68
C TYR A 108 -0.56 -3.67 -9.05
N VAL A 109 0.69 -3.37 -8.72
CA VAL A 109 1.27 -2.04 -8.82
C VAL A 109 2.55 -2.10 -9.63
N SER A 110 2.61 -1.30 -10.69
CA SER A 110 3.72 -1.36 -11.64
C SER A 110 5.07 -1.03 -11.00
N GLY A 111 6.11 -1.74 -11.47
CA GLY A 111 7.50 -1.52 -11.09
C GLY A 111 8.34 -1.12 -12.29
N ASP A 112 9.48 -0.46 -12.03
CA ASP A 112 10.39 -0.01 -13.06
C ASP A 112 11.03 -1.18 -13.83
N ARG A 113 11.28 -1.01 -15.13
CA ARG A 113 11.91 -2.05 -15.95
C ARG A 113 12.70 -1.41 -17.09
N PRO A 114 13.73 -2.09 -17.62
CA PRO A 114 14.41 -1.63 -18.82
C PRO A 114 13.41 -1.39 -19.97
N GLY A 115 13.63 -0.34 -20.76
CA GLY A 115 12.77 -0.02 -21.92
C GLY A 115 12.49 1.46 -22.17
N GLY A 116 13.30 2.38 -21.64
CA GLY A 116 13.22 3.82 -21.98
C GLY A 116 12.00 4.56 -21.40
N ARG A 117 11.29 3.95 -20.45
CA ARG A 117 10.19 4.58 -19.70
C ARG A 117 10.41 4.35 -18.21
N TYR A 118 9.88 5.26 -17.40
CA TYR A 118 9.81 5.07 -15.96
C TYR A 118 8.48 4.38 -15.61
N ASN A 119 8.54 3.16 -15.08
CA ASN A 119 7.34 2.33 -14.86
C ASN A 119 6.95 2.15 -13.39
N ARG A 120 7.76 2.64 -12.45
CA ARG A 120 7.44 2.52 -11.03
C ARG A 120 6.36 3.52 -10.64
N PHE A 121 5.26 3.00 -10.10
CA PHE A 121 4.16 3.82 -9.58
C PHE A 121 4.60 4.60 -8.33
N ASP A 122 4.14 5.83 -8.23
CA ASP A 122 4.36 6.73 -7.10
C ASP A 122 3.00 7.08 -6.49
N THR A 123 2.78 6.79 -5.20
CA THR A 123 1.48 7.04 -4.57
C THR A 123 1.17 8.52 -4.37
N LEU A 124 2.15 9.42 -4.61
CA LEU A 124 2.16 10.86 -4.29
C LEU A 124 2.06 11.17 -2.79
N PHE A 125 1.20 10.44 -2.09
CA PHE A 125 0.93 10.53 -0.67
C PHE A 125 1.32 9.24 0.03
N GLY A 126 1.87 9.36 1.24
CA GLY A 126 2.35 8.23 2.03
C GLY A 126 1.33 7.67 3.01
N MET A 127 0.06 7.48 2.62
CA MET A 127 -0.92 6.89 3.54
C MET A 127 -0.71 5.37 3.64
N ARG A 128 0.06 4.96 4.66
CA ARG A 128 0.50 3.55 4.87
C ARG A 128 -0.45 2.76 5.76
N ARG A 129 -1.03 3.44 6.76
CA ARG A 129 -1.93 2.85 7.78
C ARG A 129 -3.20 2.26 7.19
N ALA A 130 -3.64 2.74 6.03
CA ALA A 130 -4.94 2.33 5.48
C ALA A 130 -5.01 0.81 5.27
N GLU A 131 -3.92 0.17 4.79
CA GLU A 131 -3.99 -1.25 4.40
C GLU A 131 -2.69 -2.07 4.46
N LEU A 132 -1.50 -1.47 4.37
CA LEU A 132 -0.27 -2.23 4.06
C LEU A 132 0.74 -2.29 5.22
N ALA A 133 0.54 -1.46 6.24
CA ALA A 133 1.39 -1.38 7.42
C ALA A 133 0.63 -0.77 8.61
N PRO A 134 0.98 -1.10 9.86
CA PRO A 134 0.49 -0.37 11.03
C PRO A 134 1.03 1.06 11.06
N ALA A 135 0.45 1.91 11.91
CA ALA A 135 1.07 3.19 12.24
C ALA A 135 2.43 2.94 12.93
N GLY A 136 3.46 3.67 12.52
CA GLY A 136 4.79 3.61 13.13
C GLY A 136 5.92 3.55 12.10
N LEU A 137 6.98 2.84 12.47
CA LEU A 137 8.26 2.80 11.73
C LEU A 137 8.31 1.72 10.65
N TYR A 138 7.41 0.72 10.71
CA TYR A 138 7.37 -0.33 9.71
C TYR A 138 6.91 0.22 8.35
N ASN A 139 7.76 0.10 7.34
CA ASN A 139 7.55 0.64 6.02
C ASN A 139 8.12 -0.27 4.92
N ALA A 140 8.10 -1.59 5.08
CA ALA A 140 8.66 -2.49 4.07
C ALA A 140 7.74 -2.63 2.84
N VAL A 141 6.41 -2.59 3.05
CA VAL A 141 5.41 -2.81 2.02
C VAL A 141 4.53 -1.56 1.83
N GLY A 142 4.39 -1.17 0.58
CA GLY A 142 3.68 -0.01 0.05
C GLY A 142 3.31 -0.25 -1.43
N ARG A 143 2.41 0.56 -1.98
CA ARG A 143 1.94 0.45 -3.38
C ARG A 143 2.99 0.97 -4.36
N ALA A 144 4.05 0.19 -4.57
CA ALA A 144 5.05 0.39 -5.61
C ALA A 144 5.73 -0.94 -5.93
N ASN A 145 5.81 -1.33 -7.21
CA ASN A 145 6.42 -2.59 -7.64
C ASN A 145 5.94 -3.81 -6.83
N LEU A 146 4.63 -4.04 -6.80
CA LEU A 146 3.98 -5.01 -5.92
C LEU A 146 2.97 -5.84 -6.70
N LEU A 147 2.94 -7.14 -6.46
CA LEU A 147 1.85 -8.04 -6.80
C LEU A 147 1.55 -8.86 -5.55
N SER A 148 0.34 -8.74 -5.00
CA SER A 148 0.05 -9.23 -3.66
C SER A 148 -1.39 -9.71 -3.49
N PRO A 149 -1.67 -11.02 -3.66
CA PRO A 149 -2.88 -11.62 -3.14
C PRO A 149 -2.84 -11.72 -1.61
N GLY A 150 -3.98 -11.53 -0.96
CA GLY A 150 -4.11 -11.61 0.49
C GLY A 150 -5.53 -11.91 0.96
N ILE A 151 -5.62 -12.17 2.26
CA ILE A 151 -6.87 -12.41 2.98
C ILE A 151 -6.86 -11.62 4.28
N ARG A 152 -8.03 -11.17 4.71
CA ARG A 152 -8.21 -10.40 5.94
C ARG A 152 -9.44 -10.91 6.68
N VAL A 153 -9.29 -11.07 7.98
CA VAL A 153 -10.38 -11.30 8.93
C VAL A 153 -10.45 -10.15 9.90
N GLU A 154 -11.61 -9.52 10.04
CA GLU A 154 -11.85 -8.41 10.95
C GLU A 154 -12.97 -8.79 11.92
N VAL A 155 -12.88 -8.35 13.17
CA VAL A 155 -13.83 -8.65 14.22
C VAL A 155 -14.07 -7.43 15.10
N VAL A 156 -15.28 -7.32 15.63
CA VAL A 156 -15.72 -6.30 16.60
C VAL A 156 -16.32 -7.02 17.81
N PRO A 157 -15.49 -7.58 18.72
CA PRO A 157 -15.97 -8.44 19.81
C PRO A 157 -16.96 -7.76 20.76
N GLY A 158 -16.89 -6.44 20.89
CA GLY A 158 -17.86 -5.64 21.63
C GLY A 158 -17.78 -4.16 21.27
N LYS A 159 -18.59 -3.33 21.93
CA LYS A 159 -18.65 -1.88 21.65
C LYS A 159 -17.34 -1.13 21.90
N ARG A 160 -16.39 -1.75 22.61
CA ARG A 160 -15.10 -1.15 22.99
C ARG A 160 -13.91 -1.75 22.26
N SER A 161 -14.09 -2.88 21.56
CA SER A 161 -12.99 -3.64 20.96
C SER A 161 -13.21 -3.91 19.49
N ASP A 162 -12.13 -3.80 18.74
CA ASP A 162 -12.02 -4.33 17.39
C ASP A 162 -10.63 -4.92 17.17
N GLY A 163 -10.53 -5.78 16.16
CA GLY A 163 -9.25 -6.33 15.76
C GLY A 163 -9.32 -6.93 14.37
N PHE A 164 -8.15 -7.24 13.85
CA PHE A 164 -8.05 -7.98 12.61
C PHE A 164 -6.80 -8.85 12.59
N PHE A 165 -6.84 -9.84 11.71
CA PHE A 165 -5.69 -10.56 11.21
C PHE A 165 -5.67 -10.47 9.68
N ALA A 166 -4.49 -10.32 9.10
CA ALA A 166 -4.28 -10.29 7.66
C ALA A 166 -3.08 -11.13 7.27
N TYR A 167 -3.19 -11.80 6.13
CA TYR A 167 -2.10 -12.48 5.46
C TYR A 167 -2.01 -12.02 4.02
N ARG A 168 -0.80 -11.91 3.51
CA ARG A 168 -0.53 -11.72 2.08
C ARG A 168 0.76 -12.38 1.65
N ALA A 169 0.78 -12.83 0.41
CA ALA A 169 2.01 -13.23 -0.26
C ALA A 169 2.48 -12.11 -1.19
N LEU A 170 3.79 -11.89 -1.24
CA LEU A 170 4.38 -10.68 -1.80
C LEU A 170 5.29 -11.03 -2.98
N TRP A 171 4.97 -10.49 -4.15
CA TRP A 171 5.84 -10.51 -5.32
C TRP A 171 6.14 -9.10 -5.82
N LEU A 172 7.23 -8.98 -6.56
CA LEU A 172 7.53 -7.81 -7.37
C LEU A 172 6.74 -7.90 -8.69
N ALA A 173 6.13 -6.80 -9.09
CA ALA A 173 5.58 -6.66 -10.45
C ALA A 173 6.69 -6.71 -11.51
N SER A 174 7.87 -6.16 -11.20
CA SER A 174 9.07 -6.15 -12.02
C SER A 174 10.27 -6.65 -11.21
N ALA A 175 10.91 -7.72 -11.68
CA ALA A 175 12.05 -8.35 -11.01
C ALA A 175 13.30 -7.45 -10.92
N THR A 176 13.37 -6.40 -11.75
CA THR A 176 14.57 -5.53 -11.88
C THR A 176 14.48 -4.24 -11.08
N ASP A 177 13.32 -3.93 -10.51
CA ASP A 177 13.11 -2.76 -9.66
C ASP A 177 13.23 -3.13 -8.18
N SER A 178 13.38 -2.12 -7.34
CA SER A 178 13.35 -2.25 -5.89
C SER A 178 12.00 -2.80 -5.42
N PHE A 179 12.02 -3.76 -4.50
CA PHE A 179 10.79 -4.26 -3.89
C PHE A 179 10.20 -3.21 -2.98
N SER A 180 9.06 -2.66 -3.38
CA SER A 180 8.30 -1.73 -2.58
C SER A 180 9.19 -0.67 -1.93
N THR A 181 9.00 -0.33 -0.68
CA THR A 181 9.74 0.73 0.02
C THR A 181 11.04 0.24 0.69
N THR A 182 11.45 -1.02 0.47
CA THR A 182 12.64 -1.60 1.12
C THR A 182 13.98 -1.11 0.56
N GLY A 183 14.00 -0.60 -0.67
CA GLY A 183 15.24 -0.31 -1.40
C GLY A 183 16.01 -1.55 -1.88
N VAL A 184 15.60 -2.76 -1.50
CA VAL A 184 16.22 -4.02 -1.96
C VAL A 184 15.92 -4.22 -3.44
N ARG A 185 16.96 -4.39 -4.27
CA ARG A 185 16.88 -4.41 -5.72
C ARG A 185 17.87 -5.41 -6.32
N ASP A 186 17.46 -6.13 -7.36
CA ASP A 186 18.37 -6.87 -8.24
C ASP A 186 18.20 -6.40 -9.69
N PRO A 187 19.07 -5.50 -10.20
CA PRO A 187 18.95 -4.99 -11.56
C PRO A 187 19.02 -6.05 -12.67
N ARG A 188 19.55 -7.25 -12.36
CA ARG A 188 19.64 -8.37 -13.32
C ARG A 188 18.46 -9.34 -13.20
N GLY A 189 17.58 -9.17 -12.20
CA GLY A 189 16.39 -10.01 -11.99
C GLY A 189 16.66 -11.48 -11.62
N ARG A 190 17.88 -11.83 -11.18
CA ARG A 190 18.30 -13.22 -10.87
C ARG A 190 17.78 -13.70 -9.51
N ALA A 191 17.48 -12.78 -8.61
CA ALA A 191 16.86 -13.06 -7.32
C ALA A 191 15.40 -13.53 -7.47
N GLY A 192 14.79 -13.36 -8.65
CA GLY A 192 13.39 -13.69 -8.92
C GLY A 192 12.45 -12.57 -8.49
N ARG A 193 11.19 -12.89 -8.24
CA ARG A 193 10.15 -11.91 -7.87
C ARG A 193 9.54 -12.13 -6.51
N PHE A 194 9.75 -13.28 -5.88
CA PHE A 194 9.05 -13.61 -4.63
C PHE A 194 9.74 -12.97 -3.42
N ALA A 195 9.10 -11.96 -2.83
CA ALA A 195 9.61 -11.19 -1.72
C ALA A 195 9.31 -11.83 -0.36
N GLY A 196 8.25 -12.64 -0.24
CA GLY A 196 7.94 -13.38 0.98
C GLY A 196 6.47 -13.37 1.36
N HIS A 197 6.21 -13.62 2.63
CA HIS A 197 4.88 -13.62 3.23
C HIS A 197 4.81 -12.57 4.34
N GLN A 198 3.73 -11.79 4.38
CA GLN A 198 3.47 -10.86 5.48
C GLN A 198 2.22 -11.26 6.23
N PHE A 199 2.36 -11.36 7.54
CA PHE A 199 1.29 -11.54 8.51
C PHE A 199 1.16 -10.25 9.31
N GLU A 200 -0.06 -9.81 9.54
CA GLU A 200 -0.35 -8.61 10.32
C GLU A 200 -1.53 -8.88 11.25
N ALA A 201 -1.45 -8.38 12.48
CA ALA A 201 -2.59 -8.37 13.38
C ALA A 201 -2.66 -7.07 14.16
N ARG A 202 -3.89 -6.64 14.46
CA ARG A 202 -4.17 -5.51 15.35
C ARG A 202 -5.25 -5.90 16.34
N ALA A 203 -5.06 -5.47 17.59
CA ALA A 203 -6.11 -5.42 18.58
C ALA A 203 -6.23 -4.00 19.12
N ARG A 204 -7.47 -3.52 19.29
CA ARG A 204 -7.76 -2.18 19.79
C ARG A 204 -8.87 -2.24 20.82
N GLN A 205 -8.72 -1.45 21.87
CA GLN A 205 -9.63 -1.42 23.02
C GLN A 205 -9.77 0.00 23.56
N TRP A 206 -10.99 0.46 23.78
CA TRP A 206 -11.28 1.64 24.60
C TRP A 206 -11.16 1.28 26.08
N LEU A 207 -10.17 1.87 26.76
CA LEU A 207 -10.01 1.78 28.22
C LEU A 207 -11.03 2.68 28.92
N VAL A 208 -11.20 3.90 28.39
CA VAL A 208 -12.30 4.82 28.72
C VAL A 208 -13.00 5.14 27.41
N PRO A 209 -14.31 4.82 27.26
CA PRO A 209 -15.06 5.13 26.05
C PRO A 209 -14.87 6.58 25.62
N ASP A 210 -14.56 6.78 24.33
CA ASP A 210 -14.41 8.07 23.67
C ASP A 210 -13.32 9.02 24.24
N ALA A 211 -12.53 8.58 25.22
CA ALA A 211 -11.48 9.38 25.84
C ALA A 211 -10.10 8.72 25.82
N LEU A 212 -10.00 7.40 26.00
CA LEU A 212 -8.71 6.70 26.11
C LEU A 212 -8.72 5.36 25.39
N ARG A 213 -7.88 5.23 24.35
CA ARG A 213 -7.83 4.04 23.50
C ARG A 213 -6.44 3.42 23.42
N LEU A 214 -6.36 2.13 23.70
CA LEU A 214 -5.19 1.29 23.54
C LEU A 214 -5.24 0.56 22.19
N GLU A 215 -4.11 0.50 21.48
CA GLU A 215 -3.94 -0.26 20.24
C GLU A 215 -2.61 -1.01 20.27
N GLY A 216 -2.62 -2.31 19.97
CA GLY A 216 -1.44 -3.13 19.76
C GLY A 216 -1.42 -3.67 18.34
N ASN A 217 -0.26 -3.61 17.69
CA ASN A 217 -0.05 -4.10 16.32
C ASN A 217 1.18 -5.02 16.26
N ILE A 218 1.11 -6.04 15.41
CA ILE A 218 2.23 -6.93 15.08
C ILE A 218 2.29 -7.14 13.57
N VAL A 219 3.50 -7.13 13.03
CA VAL A 219 3.79 -7.53 11.65
C VAL A 219 4.93 -8.53 11.66
N TYR A 220 4.77 -9.63 10.95
CA TYR A 220 5.83 -10.59 10.68
C TYR A 220 5.98 -10.76 9.17
N LEU A 221 7.16 -10.40 8.66
CA LEU A 221 7.56 -10.58 7.27
C LEU A 221 8.55 -11.74 7.20
N ALA A 222 8.04 -12.90 6.79
CA ALA A 222 8.85 -14.05 6.42
C ALA A 222 9.44 -13.81 5.04
N LYS A 223 10.74 -13.53 4.97
CA LYS A 223 11.40 -13.11 3.73
C LYS A 223 11.49 -14.29 2.76
N GLY A 224 11.14 -14.02 1.52
CA GLY A 224 11.32 -14.95 0.41
C GLY A 224 12.62 -14.71 -0.33
N ARG A 225 12.90 -15.57 -1.31
CA ARG A 225 14.13 -15.58 -2.10
C ARG A 225 14.62 -14.19 -2.55
N PHE A 226 13.73 -13.29 -2.97
CA PHE A 226 14.14 -11.96 -3.42
C PHE A 226 14.74 -11.13 -2.27
N LEU A 227 14.06 -11.09 -1.11
CA LEU A 227 14.52 -10.34 0.06
C LEU A 227 15.65 -11.04 0.83
N GLU A 228 15.98 -12.28 0.47
CA GLU A 228 17.13 -13.01 1.01
C GLU A 228 18.37 -12.93 0.09
N ARG A 229 18.17 -12.96 -1.24
CA ARG A 229 19.26 -13.20 -2.21
C ARG A 229 19.57 -12.02 -3.12
N ALA A 230 18.75 -10.97 -3.15
CA ALA A 230 19.11 -9.77 -3.90
C ALA A 230 20.43 -9.19 -3.38
N ALA A 231 21.22 -8.56 -4.28
CA ALA A 231 22.60 -8.20 -3.99
C ALA A 231 22.76 -7.26 -2.78
N ASN A 232 21.79 -6.37 -2.56
CA ASN A 232 21.76 -5.44 -1.43
C ASN A 232 20.77 -5.85 -0.33
N ALA A 233 20.30 -7.10 -0.31
CA ALA A 233 19.41 -7.59 0.74
C ALA A 233 20.14 -7.65 2.10
N PRO A 234 19.55 -7.09 3.18
CA PRO A 234 20.09 -7.23 4.53
C PRO A 234 20.10 -8.70 4.99
N ARG A 235 21.18 -9.15 5.62
CA ARG A 235 21.36 -10.53 6.09
C ARG A 235 20.79 -10.79 7.49
N ASN A 236 19.72 -10.10 7.88
CA ASN A 236 19.16 -10.14 9.23
C ASN A 236 17.99 -11.11 9.42
N GLY A 237 17.80 -12.08 8.52
CA GLY A 237 16.67 -13.02 8.58
C GLY A 237 15.33 -12.30 8.41
N ASP A 238 14.27 -12.90 8.93
CA ASP A 238 12.91 -12.35 8.89
C ASP A 238 12.74 -11.06 9.70
N THR A 239 11.69 -10.30 9.40
CA THR A 239 11.38 -9.07 10.15
C THR A 239 10.18 -9.29 11.05
N LEU A 240 10.34 -9.06 12.35
CA LEU A 240 9.26 -8.92 13.31
C LEU A 240 9.17 -7.46 13.75
N TYR A 241 7.99 -6.87 13.66
CA TYR A 241 7.71 -5.53 14.13
C TYR A 241 6.49 -5.55 15.06
N THR A 242 6.58 -4.84 16.18
CA THR A 242 5.48 -4.66 17.12
C THR A 242 5.35 -3.18 17.47
N SER A 243 4.12 -2.69 17.62
CA SER A 243 3.87 -1.35 18.14
C SER A 243 2.70 -1.33 19.12
N PHE A 244 2.78 -0.44 20.10
CA PHE A 244 1.75 -0.19 21.10
C PHE A 244 1.48 1.31 21.16
N ASN A 245 0.22 1.71 21.07
CA ASN A 245 -0.20 3.10 21.08
C ASN A 245 -1.29 3.30 22.14
N LEU A 246 -1.16 4.37 22.91
CA LEU A 246 -2.20 4.89 23.79
C LEU A 246 -2.59 6.27 23.30
N LEU A 247 -3.85 6.44 22.87
CA LEU A 247 -4.38 7.70 22.38
C LEU A 247 -5.38 8.27 23.38
N ALA A 248 -5.14 9.52 23.79
CA ALA A 248 -6.08 10.32 24.57
C ALA A 248 -6.83 11.31 23.65
N TYR A 249 -8.13 11.41 23.84
CA TYR A 249 -9.02 12.34 23.15
C TYR A 249 -9.51 13.38 24.17
N PHE A 250 -9.38 14.66 23.84
CA PHE A 250 -9.75 15.80 24.66
C PHE A 250 -10.58 16.79 23.84
#